data_AF-A0A5N7D235-F1
#
_entry.id   AF-A0A5N7D235-F1
#
_cell.length_a   1.000
_cell.length_b   1.000
_cell.length_c   1.000
_cell.angle_alpha   90.00
_cell.angle_beta   90.00
_cell.angle_gamma   90.00
#
_symmetry.space_group_name_H-M   'P 1'
#
loop_
_entity.id
_entity.type
_entity.pdbx_description
1 polymer ?
#
loop_
_entity_poly.entity_id
_entity_poly.type
_entity_poly.pdbx_seq_one_letter_code
_entity_poly.pdbx_strand_id
1 'polypeptide(L)'
;MVQGSLKKKAGTGPKRPRALGPKPGPRQIAPKKQSLIKQQKMTKKLTAGLISKTERNLAQKAGHLELLAGGKKDKKKESGNGNKGGK
;
A
#
# COMPACT_ATOMS: atom_id res chain seq x y z
N MET A 1 -9.58 -19.52 -58.53
CA MET A 1 -9.42 -18.64 -57.35
C MET A 1 -10.58 -17.66 -57.34
N VAL A 2 -11.52 -17.77 -56.39
CA VAL A 2 -12.50 -16.70 -56.16
C VAL A 2 -12.67 -16.52 -54.66
N GLN A 3 -12.13 -15.42 -54.14
CA GLN A 3 -12.23 -15.04 -52.74
C GLN A 3 -13.49 -14.17 -52.62
N GLY A 4 -14.56 -14.75 -52.07
CA GLY A 4 -15.82 -14.03 -51.83
C GLY A 4 -15.60 -12.76 -50.99
N SER A 5 -16.29 -11.69 -51.37
CA SER A 5 -16.21 -10.38 -50.73
C SER A 5 -16.50 -10.45 -49.22
N LEU A 6 -15.56 -9.95 -48.41
CA LEU A 6 -15.64 -9.93 -46.95
C LEU A 6 -16.84 -9.10 -46.48
N LYS A 7 -17.71 -9.71 -45.65
CA LYS A 7 -18.86 -9.07 -45.02
C LYS A 7 -18.41 -7.87 -44.17
N LYS A 8 -18.91 -6.66 -44.49
CA LYS A 8 -18.62 -5.45 -43.71
C LYS A 8 -19.17 -5.58 -42.28
N LYS A 9 -18.31 -5.32 -41.28
CA LYS A 9 -18.73 -5.25 -39.88
C LYS A 9 -19.61 -4.01 -39.68
N ALA A 10 -20.72 -4.18 -38.97
CA ALA A 10 -21.60 -3.07 -38.59
C ALA A 10 -20.81 -2.03 -37.77
N GLY A 11 -20.93 -0.76 -38.15
CA GLY A 11 -20.32 0.36 -37.44
C GLY A 11 -20.87 0.47 -36.02
N THR A 12 -20.00 0.76 -35.05
CA THR A 12 -20.43 1.01 -33.67
C THR A 12 -21.27 2.28 -33.63
N GLY A 13 -22.57 2.14 -33.38
CA GLY A 13 -23.49 3.25 -33.22
C GLY A 13 -23.12 4.18 -32.05
N PRO A 14 -23.70 5.40 -32.01
CA PRO A 14 -23.37 6.40 -31.00
C PRO A 14 -23.64 5.88 -29.59
N LYS A 15 -22.64 5.97 -28.70
CA LYS A 15 -22.77 5.57 -27.30
C LYS A 15 -23.69 6.56 -26.57
N ARG A 16 -24.62 6.02 -25.77
CA ARG A 16 -25.53 6.80 -24.91
C ARG A 16 -24.75 7.83 -24.08
N PRO A 17 -25.24 9.08 -23.96
CA PRO A 17 -24.59 10.11 -23.15
C PRO A 17 -24.51 9.62 -21.70
N ARG A 18 -23.32 9.74 -21.11
CA ARG A 18 -23.10 9.39 -19.71
C ARG A 18 -23.83 10.41 -18.84
N ALA A 19 -24.51 9.96 -17.79
CA ALA A 19 -25.14 10.83 -16.81
C ALA A 19 -24.12 11.83 -16.24
N LEU A 20 -24.57 13.05 -15.92
CA LEU A 20 -23.79 14.19 -15.38
C LEU A 20 -23.13 13.94 -14.00
N GLY A 21 -23.06 12.68 -13.56
CA GLY A 21 -22.45 12.31 -12.29
C GLY A 21 -20.93 12.16 -12.37
N PRO A 22 -20.26 12.06 -11.19
CA PRO A 22 -18.82 11.85 -11.13
C PRO A 22 -18.40 10.62 -11.93
N LYS A 23 -17.31 10.76 -12.69
CA LYS A 23 -16.79 9.66 -13.48
C LYS A 23 -16.35 8.54 -12.52
N PRO A 24 -16.88 7.31 -12.64
CA PRO A 24 -16.49 6.22 -11.76
C PRO A 24 -14.98 6.00 -11.87
N GLY A 25 -14.33 5.88 -10.72
CA GLY A 25 -12.88 5.66 -10.64
C GLY A 25 -12.43 4.38 -11.35
N PRO A 26 -11.12 4.21 -11.56
CA PRO A 26 -10.59 3.01 -12.22
C PRO A 26 -11.05 1.76 -11.46
N ARG A 27 -11.75 0.86 -12.18
CA ARG A 27 -12.22 -0.40 -11.61
C ARG A 27 -11.06 -1.38 -11.54
N GLN A 28 -10.76 -1.88 -10.35
CA GLN A 28 -9.80 -2.96 -10.19
C GLN A 28 -10.49 -4.30 -10.50
N ILE A 29 -10.16 -4.88 -11.66
CA ILE A 29 -10.72 -6.15 -12.11
C ILE A 29 -9.77 -7.28 -11.71
N ALA A 30 -10.30 -8.31 -11.06
CA ALA A 30 -9.51 -9.47 -10.70
C ALA A 30 -8.99 -10.21 -11.96
N PRO A 31 -7.73 -10.64 -11.97
CA PRO A 31 -7.19 -11.40 -13.09
C PRO A 31 -7.90 -12.75 -13.21
N LYS A 32 -8.35 -13.09 -14.42
CA LYS A 32 -9.02 -14.36 -14.70
C LYS A 32 -8.05 -15.48 -15.12
N LYS A 33 -6.86 -15.10 -15.60
CA LYS A 33 -5.83 -16.05 -16.05
C LYS A 33 -5.05 -16.60 -14.85
N GLN A 34 -4.83 -17.91 -14.82
CA GLN A 34 -4.16 -18.59 -13.70
C GLN A 34 -2.73 -18.08 -13.45
N SER A 35 -1.98 -17.73 -14.51
CA SER A 35 -0.63 -17.16 -14.37
C SER A 35 -0.65 -15.83 -13.61
N LEU A 36 -1.59 -14.95 -13.94
CA LEU A 36 -1.73 -13.64 -13.31
C LEU A 36 -2.23 -13.74 -11.86
N ILE A 37 -3.08 -14.72 -11.55
CA ILE A 37 -3.50 -15.00 -10.16
C ILE A 37 -2.30 -15.43 -9.32
N LYS A 38 -1.43 -16.30 -9.86
CA LYS A 38 -0.19 -16.72 -9.18
C LYS A 38 0.74 -15.52 -8.93
N GLN A 39 0.94 -14.66 -9.93
CA GLN A 39 1.74 -13.45 -9.79
C GLN A 39 1.18 -12.48 -8.75
N GLN A 40 -0.14 -12.29 -8.70
CA GLN A 40 -0.79 -11.44 -7.70
C GLN A 40 -0.61 -12.00 -6.28
N LYS A 41 -0.69 -13.31 -6.10
CA LYS A 41 -0.41 -13.96 -4.81
C LYS A 41 1.05 -13.76 -4.38
N MET A 42 2.00 -13.90 -5.31
CA MET A 42 3.42 -13.70 -5.04
C MET A 42 3.72 -12.26 -4.67
N THR A 43 3.25 -11.29 -5.44
CA THR A 43 3.41 -9.86 -5.16
C THR A 43 2.87 -9.51 -3.77
N LYS A 44 1.65 -9.96 -3.41
CA LYS A 44 1.09 -9.74 -2.08
C LYS A 44 1.96 -10.29 -0.94
N LYS A 45 2.53 -11.49 -1.11
CA LYS A 45 3.43 -12.08 -0.10
C LYS A 45 4.72 -11.28 0.06
N LEU A 46 5.32 -10.87 -1.06
CA LEU A 46 6.57 -10.09 -1.05
C LEU A 46 6.36 -8.71 -0.44
N THR A 47 5.27 -8.01 -0.81
CA THR A 47 4.96 -6.70 -0.24
C THR A 47 4.69 -6.78 1.25
N ALA A 48 3.95 -7.80 1.73
CA ALA A 48 3.72 -7.99 3.16
C ALA A 48 5.03 -8.22 3.93
N GLY A 49 5.94 -9.05 3.41
CA GLY A 49 7.24 -9.27 4.03
C GLY A 49 8.13 -8.03 4.05
N LEU A 50 8.10 -7.23 2.98
CA LEU A 50 8.79 -5.94 2.94
C LEU A 50 8.24 -4.98 3.99
N ILE A 51 6.91 -4.85 4.10
CA ILE A 51 6.25 -4.02 5.11
C ILE A 51 6.69 -4.43 6.53
N SER A 52 6.62 -5.72 6.87
CA SER A 52 7.04 -6.19 8.20
C SER A 52 8.52 -5.91 8.49
N LYS A 53 9.40 -5.98 7.48
CA LYS A 53 10.81 -5.57 7.65
C LYS A 53 10.94 -4.07 7.85
N THR A 54 10.18 -3.26 7.13
CA THR A 54 10.17 -1.80 7.31
C THR A 54 9.65 -1.40 8.69
N GLU A 55 8.57 -2.03 9.17
CA GLU A 55 8.02 -1.81 10.51
C GLU A 55 9.05 -2.18 11.59
N ARG A 56 9.73 -3.32 11.45
CA ARG A 56 10.81 -3.71 12.36
C ARG A 56 11.95 -2.69 12.37
N ASN A 57 12.41 -2.24 11.20
CA ASN A 57 13.47 -1.23 11.10
C ASN A 57 13.05 0.11 11.73
N LEU A 58 11.81 0.54 11.52
CA LEU A 58 11.28 1.75 12.15
C LEU A 58 11.19 1.59 13.67
N ALA A 59 10.69 0.45 14.17
CA ALA A 59 10.64 0.16 15.60
C ALA A 59 12.03 0.10 16.24
N GLN A 60 13.01 -0.50 15.56
CA GLN A 60 14.40 -0.51 16.02
C GLN A 60 14.99 0.90 16.06
N LYS A 61 14.76 1.73 15.02
CA LYS A 61 15.19 3.12 15.02
C LYS A 61 14.50 3.94 16.11
N ALA A 62 13.19 3.78 16.29
CA ALA A 62 12.44 4.48 17.33
C ALA A 62 12.84 4.03 18.74
N GLY A 63 13.02 2.72 18.97
CA GLY A 63 13.50 2.18 20.23
C GLY A 63 14.97 2.56 20.51
N HIS A 64 15.81 2.58 19.48
CA HIS A 64 17.17 3.10 19.59
C HIS A 64 17.19 4.60 19.89
N LEU A 65 16.31 5.38 19.25
CA LEU A 65 16.13 6.81 19.57
C LEU A 65 15.58 7.03 20.97
N GLU A 66 14.68 6.17 21.48
CA GLU A 66 14.25 6.22 22.87
C GLU A 66 15.42 5.99 23.84
N LEU A 67 16.33 5.07 23.50
CA LEU A 67 17.55 4.84 24.28
C LEU A 67 18.53 6.03 24.21
N LEU A 68 18.66 6.68 23.05
CA LEU A 68 19.55 7.85 22.88
C LEU A 68 19.00 9.13 23.50
N ALA A 69 17.67 9.36 23.43
CA ALA A 69 17.02 10.55 23.95
C ALA A 69 16.70 10.47 25.46
N GLY A 70 17.11 9.37 26.12
CA GLY A 70 16.68 9.02 27.47
C GLY A 70 15.21 8.58 27.46
N GLY A 71 14.95 7.30 27.71
CA GLY A 71 13.59 6.76 27.61
C GLY A 71 12.67 7.42 28.63
N LYS A 72 11.35 7.20 28.51
CA LYS A 72 10.39 7.72 29.51
C LYS A 72 10.75 7.29 30.94
N LYS A 73 11.41 6.12 31.10
CA LYS A 73 11.93 5.63 32.37
C LYS A 73 13.14 6.41 32.89
N ASP A 74 14.02 6.90 32.01
CA ASP A 74 15.18 7.69 32.40
C ASP A 74 14.77 9.13 32.76
N LYS A 75 13.84 9.73 32.01
CA LYS A 75 13.20 11.00 32.39
C LYS A 75 12.50 10.93 33.75
N LYS A 76 11.88 9.79 34.08
CA LYS A 76 11.25 9.57 35.39
C LYS A 76 12.27 9.47 36.54
N LYS A 77 13.49 8.97 36.25
CA LYS A 77 14.60 8.96 37.22
C LYS A 77 15.20 10.36 37.41
N GLU A 78 15.34 11.14 36.35
CA GLU A 78 15.76 12.55 36.42
C GLU A 78 14.74 13.41 37.16
N SER A 79 13.44 13.29 36.86
CA SER A 79 12.39 14.05 37.56
C SER A 79 12.17 13.62 39.01
N GLY A 80 12.68 12.45 39.41
CA GLY A 80 12.60 11.92 40.78
C GLY A 80 13.78 12.31 41.68
N ASN A 81 14.85 12.89 41.12
CA ASN A 81 16.09 13.18 41.86
C ASN A 81 16.38 14.68 42.02
N GLY A 82 15.44 15.56 41.67
CA GLY A 82 15.59 17.02 41.72
C GLY A 82 15.34 17.68 43.08
N ASN A 83 15.18 16.94 44.18
CA ASN A 83 15.00 17.55 45.50
C ASN A 83 15.79 16.83 46.61
N LYS A 84 17.12 16.94 46.55
CA LYS A 84 17.99 16.85 47.74
C LYS A 84 19.05 17.94 47.66
N GLY A 85 18.61 19.18 47.82
CA GLY A 85 19.45 20.22 48.41
C GLY A 85 19.42 20.11 49.93
N GLY A 86 20.54 20.40 50.58
CA GLY A 86 20.57 20.84 51.98
C GLY A 86 21.35 19.95 52.96
N LYS A 87 22.68 20.00 52.89
CA LYS A 87 23.56 20.35 54.02
C LYS A 87 24.97 20.64 53.50
#